data_AF-A0A957L6J2-F1
#
_entry.id   AF-A0A957L6J2-F1
#
_cell.length_a   1.000
_cell.length_b   1.000
_cell.length_c   1.000
_cell.angle_alpha   90.00
_cell.angle_beta   90.00
_cell.angle_gamma   90.00
#
_symmetry.space_group_name_H-M   'P 1'
#
loop_
_entity.id
_entity.type
_entity.pdbx_description
1 polymer ?
#
loop_
_entity_poly.entity_id
_entity_poly.type
_entity_poly.pdbx_seq_one_letter_code
_entity_poly.pdbx_strand_id
1 'polypeptide(L)'
;MRGSFVLPVLFAAFAWWFVTGLIFLAYGRSRRVTTLFFLGASVVMMLALAGFVYAGAQETVAGVYLSLICGILLWGWQVASYYLGFVTGPEGSVPFPAVPRNQQFPLWHRFRNVFRASAHHELLAVLFLVVMALLSFDA
;
A
#
# COMPACT_ATOMS: atom_id res chain seq x y z
N MET A 1 -14.05 30.77 5.95
CA MET A 1 -14.87 29.66 5.42
C MET A 1 -14.64 28.43 6.31
N ARG A 2 -15.64 28.00 7.11
CA ARG A 2 -15.54 26.69 7.79
C ARG A 2 -15.91 25.62 6.77
N GLY A 3 -14.95 25.21 5.95
CA GLY A 3 -15.15 24.09 5.04
C GLY A 3 -15.43 22.83 5.85
N SER A 4 -16.58 22.20 5.63
CA SER A 4 -16.87 20.90 6.24
C SER A 4 -15.93 19.86 5.63
N PHE A 5 -14.94 19.40 6.39
CA PHE A 5 -14.03 18.33 5.98
C PHE A 5 -14.66 16.94 6.02
N VAL A 6 -15.92 16.84 6.44
CA VAL A 6 -16.63 15.56 6.60
C VAL A 6 -16.65 14.78 5.28
N LEU A 7 -16.98 15.43 4.17
CA LEU A 7 -17.09 14.75 2.88
C LEU A 7 -15.72 14.24 2.36
N PRO A 8 -14.65 15.05 2.33
CA PRO A 8 -13.31 14.56 1.99
C PRO A 8 -12.83 13.39 2.88
N VAL A 9 -13.10 13.45 4.18
CA VAL A 9 -12.70 12.40 5.13
C VAL A 9 -13.46 11.10 4.85
N LEU A 10 -14.78 11.17 4.66
CA LEU A 10 -15.59 10.01 4.31
C LEU A 10 -15.16 9.40 2.98
N PHE A 11 -14.85 10.25 1.99
CA PHE A 11 -14.33 9.80 0.71
C PHE A 11 -12.99 9.07 0.84
N ALA A 12 -12.03 9.65 1.56
CA ALA A 12 -10.72 9.05 1.80
C ALA A 12 -10.85 7.72 2.56
N ALA A 13 -11.67 7.67 3.61
CA ALA A 13 -11.92 6.47 4.39
C ALA A 13 -12.58 5.37 3.55
N PHE A 14 -13.57 5.72 2.72
CA PHE A 14 -14.21 4.78 1.81
C PHE A 14 -13.22 4.24 0.78
N ALA A 15 -12.46 5.11 0.11
CA ALA A 15 -11.50 4.70 -0.90
C ALA A 15 -10.41 3.77 -0.31
N TRP A 16 -9.87 4.12 0.85
CA TRP A 16 -8.92 3.29 1.58
C TRP A 16 -9.51 1.92 1.95
N TRP A 17 -10.68 1.92 2.60
CA TRP A 17 -11.35 0.68 3.01
C TRP A 17 -11.71 -0.20 1.81
N PHE A 18 -12.24 0.39 0.74
CA PHE A 18 -12.61 -0.32 -0.48
C PHE A 18 -11.40 -1.03 -1.10
N VAL A 19 -10.28 -0.33 -1.23
CA VAL A 19 -9.04 -0.92 -1.77
C VAL A 19 -8.52 -2.04 -0.87
N THR A 20 -8.56 -1.89 0.46
CA THR A 20 -8.20 -3.01 1.36
C THR A 20 -9.11 -4.21 1.20
N GLY A 21 -10.42 -3.99 1.06
CA GLY A 21 -11.39 -5.05 0.81
C GLY A 21 -11.08 -5.83 -0.47
N LEU A 22 -10.75 -5.13 -1.56
CA LEU A 22 -10.36 -5.77 -2.82
C LEU A 22 -9.12 -6.66 -2.68
N ILE A 23 -8.12 -6.23 -1.90
CA ILE A 23 -6.90 -7.03 -1.64
C ILE A 23 -7.27 -8.32 -0.90
N PHE A 24 -8.13 -8.24 0.10
CA PHE A 24 -8.56 -9.42 0.86
C PHE A 24 -9.43 -10.40 0.07
N LEU A 25 -10.11 -9.96 -1.00
CA LEU A 25 -10.81 -10.89 -1.90
C LEU A 25 -9.83 -11.85 -2.61
N ALA A 26 -8.62 -11.37 -2.90
CA ALA A 26 -7.54 -12.16 -3.51
C ALA A 26 -6.69 -12.92 -2.48
N TYR A 27 -6.65 -12.45 -1.23
CA TYR A 27 -5.90 -13.10 -0.17
C TYR A 27 -6.39 -14.53 0.11
N GLY A 28 -5.45 -15.48 0.24
CA GLY A 28 -5.75 -16.89 0.48
C GLY A 28 -6.40 -17.64 -0.70
N ARG A 29 -6.54 -17.01 -1.88
CA ARG A 29 -7.01 -17.67 -3.10
C ARG A 29 -5.91 -18.51 -3.75
N SER A 30 -6.26 -19.26 -4.80
CA SER A 30 -5.30 -20.05 -5.57
C SER A 30 -4.22 -19.16 -6.20
N ARG A 31 -3.00 -19.69 -6.37
CA ARG A 31 -1.87 -18.95 -6.94
C ARG A 31 -2.21 -18.26 -8.26
N ARG A 32 -3.00 -18.91 -9.13
CA ARG A 32 -3.45 -18.33 -10.41
C ARG A 32 -4.29 -17.07 -10.21
N VAL A 33 -5.27 -17.10 -9.30
CA VAL A 33 -6.13 -15.94 -9.02
C VAL A 33 -5.31 -14.80 -8.44
N THR A 34 -4.44 -15.11 -7.48
CA THR A 34 -3.55 -14.14 -6.84
C THR A 34 -2.59 -13.49 -7.83
N THR A 35 -1.98 -14.26 -8.74
CA THR A 35 -1.13 -13.73 -9.81
C THR A 35 -1.90 -12.85 -10.78
N LEU A 36 -3.08 -13.28 -11.25
CA LEU A 36 -3.90 -12.47 -12.16
C LEU A 36 -4.37 -11.16 -11.52
N PHE A 37 -4.79 -11.22 -10.25
CA PHE A 37 -5.14 -10.04 -9.47
C PHE A 37 -3.96 -9.08 -9.37
N PHE A 38 -2.78 -9.59 -9.01
CA PHE A 38 -1.59 -8.74 -8.85
C PHE A 38 -1.11 -8.15 -10.18
N LEU A 39 -1.23 -8.88 -11.30
CA LEU A 39 -0.97 -8.35 -12.64
C LEU A 39 -1.92 -7.18 -12.95
N GLY A 40 -3.22 -7.34 -12.71
CA GLY A 40 -4.19 -6.26 -12.86
C GLY A 40 -3.88 -5.07 -11.95
N ALA A 41 -3.56 -5.32 -10.69
CA ALA A 41 -3.15 -4.28 -9.74
C ALA A 41 -1.89 -3.54 -10.21
N SER A 42 -0.95 -4.22 -10.88
CA SER A 42 0.28 -3.62 -11.39
C SER A 42 -0.01 -2.69 -12.58
N VAL A 43 -0.96 -3.05 -13.44
CA VAL A 43 -1.45 -2.13 -14.49
C VAL A 43 -2.11 -0.90 -13.86
N VAL A 44 -2.96 -1.09 -12.86
CA VAL A 44 -3.61 0.01 -12.13
C VAL A 44 -2.58 0.90 -11.44
N MET A 45 -1.51 0.34 -10.88
CA MET A 45 -0.41 1.10 -10.27
C MET A 45 0.30 1.99 -11.30
N MET A 46 0.58 1.49 -12.50
CA MET A 46 1.17 2.30 -13.58
C MET A 46 0.24 3.44 -14.01
N LEU A 47 -1.07 3.17 -14.13
CA LEU A 47 -2.07 4.20 -14.43
C LEU A 47 -2.19 5.22 -13.29
N ALA A 48 -2.08 4.78 -12.03
CA ALA A 48 -2.12 5.65 -10.87
C ALA A 48 -0.91 6.59 -10.81
N LEU A 49 0.30 6.13 -11.20
CA LEU A 49 1.47 7.00 -11.35
C LEU A 49 1.24 8.07 -12.42
N ALA A 50 0.74 7.70 -13.59
CA ALA A 50 0.42 8.65 -14.65
C ALA A 50 -0.67 9.66 -14.22
N GLY A 51 -1.71 9.17 -13.55
CA GLY A 51 -2.79 10.00 -13.01
C GLY A 51 -2.31 10.95 -11.90
N PHE A 52 -1.34 10.53 -11.08
CA PHE A 52 -0.73 11.37 -10.05
C PHE A 52 0.02 12.55 -10.66
N VAL A 53 0.85 12.31 -11.68
CA VAL A 53 1.56 13.37 -12.41
C VAL A 53 0.57 14.31 -13.10
N TYR A 54 -0.45 13.76 -13.78
CA TYR A 54 -1.48 14.57 -14.42
C TYR A 54 -2.25 15.42 -13.42
N ALA A 55 -2.61 14.87 -12.26
CA ALA A 55 -3.32 15.59 -11.20
C ALA A 55 -2.48 16.71 -10.58
N GLY A 56 -1.14 16.52 -10.49
CA GLY A 56 -0.22 17.54 -9.99
C GLY A 56 -0.26 18.83 -10.81
N ALA A 57 -0.48 18.74 -12.12
CA ALA A 57 -0.60 19.90 -13.00
C ALA A 57 -1.98 20.61 -12.93
N GLN A 58 -2.91 20.16 -12.07
CA GLN A 58 -4.27 20.70 -11.99
C GLN A 58 -4.50 21.43 -10.67
N GLU A 59 -4.70 22.74 -10.72
CA GLU A 59 -5.08 23.56 -9.56
C GLU A 59 -6.59 23.53 -9.28
N THR A 60 -7.18 22.33 -9.31
CA THR A 60 -8.64 22.14 -9.16
C THR A 60 -8.96 21.17 -8.04
N VAL A 61 -10.17 21.30 -7.47
CA VAL A 61 -10.69 20.34 -6.48
C VAL A 61 -10.69 18.90 -7.04
N ALA A 62 -11.01 18.73 -8.32
CA ALA A 62 -10.94 17.43 -8.98
C ALA A 62 -9.51 16.87 -9.02
N GLY A 63 -8.50 17.72 -9.25
CA GLY A 63 -7.08 17.36 -9.16
C GLY A 63 -6.71 16.82 -7.78
N VAL A 64 -7.20 17.43 -6.71
CA VAL A 64 -6.96 16.97 -5.32
C VAL A 64 -7.59 15.60 -5.06
N TYR A 65 -8.83 15.36 -5.51
CA TYR A 65 -9.46 14.05 -5.36
C TYR A 65 -8.74 12.98 -6.20
N LEU A 66 -8.30 13.33 -7.42
CA LEU A 66 -7.57 12.41 -8.28
C LEU A 66 -6.21 12.03 -7.68
N SER A 67 -5.44 13.00 -7.16
CA SER A 67 -4.14 12.72 -6.53
C SER A 67 -4.30 11.85 -5.27
N LEU A 68 -5.37 12.05 -4.50
CA LEU A 68 -5.72 11.18 -3.36
C LEU A 68 -6.03 9.74 -3.81
N ILE A 69 -6.88 9.56 -4.84
CA ILE A 69 -7.20 8.22 -5.38
C ILE A 69 -5.92 7.55 -5.87
N CYS A 70 -5.10 8.25 -6.64
CA CYS A 70 -3.82 7.74 -7.11
C CYS A 70 -2.92 7.31 -5.95
N GLY A 71 -2.75 8.14 -4.92
CA GLY A 71 -1.99 7.80 -3.72
C GLY A 71 -2.50 6.52 -3.03
N ILE A 72 -3.81 6.37 -2.89
CA ILE A 72 -4.44 5.17 -2.32
C ILE A 72 -4.19 3.93 -3.19
N LEU A 73 -4.25 4.06 -4.52
CA LEU A 73 -3.99 2.95 -5.44
C LEU A 73 -2.51 2.52 -5.43
N LEU A 74 -1.58 3.48 -5.38
CA LEU A 74 -0.15 3.20 -5.25
C LEU A 74 0.16 2.49 -3.92
N TRP A 75 -0.40 2.99 -2.82
CA TRP A 75 -0.32 2.33 -1.52
C TRP A 75 -0.96 0.93 -1.55
N GLY A 76 -2.14 0.81 -2.13
CA GLY A 76 -2.88 -0.45 -2.24
C GLY A 76 -2.09 -1.51 -3.00
N TRP A 77 -1.38 -1.13 -4.06
CA TRP A 77 -0.50 -2.06 -4.78
C TRP A 77 0.68 -2.54 -3.92
N GLN A 78 1.31 -1.66 -3.13
CA GLN A 78 2.40 -2.04 -2.22
C GLN A 78 1.90 -2.98 -1.11
N VAL A 79 0.72 -2.70 -0.56
CA VAL A 79 0.09 -3.56 0.46
C VAL A 79 -0.31 -4.91 -0.13
N ALA A 80 -0.87 -4.92 -1.34
CA ALA A 80 -1.19 -6.15 -2.06
C ALA A 80 0.07 -6.98 -2.34
N SER A 81 1.18 -6.35 -2.77
CA SER A 81 2.42 -7.06 -3.05
C SER A 81 2.98 -7.76 -1.82
N TYR A 82 2.85 -7.15 -0.64
CA TYR A 82 3.23 -7.76 0.63
C TYR A 82 2.28 -8.89 1.04
N TYR A 83 0.98 -8.63 1.16
CA TYR A 83 0.01 -9.62 1.65
C TYR A 83 -0.13 -10.85 0.73
N LEU A 84 0.02 -10.66 -0.58
CA LEU A 84 -0.06 -11.75 -1.55
C LEU A 84 1.28 -12.47 -1.75
N GLY A 85 2.34 -12.04 -1.06
CA GLY A 85 3.64 -12.72 -1.03
C GLY A 85 4.59 -12.41 -2.19
N PHE A 86 4.34 -11.35 -2.96
CA PHE A 86 5.20 -10.94 -4.09
C PHE A 86 6.43 -10.16 -3.64
N VAL A 87 6.27 -9.21 -2.71
CA VAL A 87 7.37 -8.40 -2.15
C VAL A 87 7.35 -8.56 -0.63
N THR A 88 8.16 -9.49 -0.13
CA THR A 88 8.27 -9.83 1.29
C THR A 88 9.73 -9.80 1.72
N GLY A 89 10.02 -9.70 3.01
CA GLY A 89 11.37 -9.65 3.57
C GLY A 89 12.19 -10.94 3.35
N PRO A 90 13.53 -10.86 3.55
CA PRO A 90 14.46 -11.97 3.28
C PRO A 90 14.24 -13.21 4.15
N GLU A 91 13.58 -13.07 5.29
CA GLU A 91 13.25 -14.22 6.14
C GLU A 91 12.06 -15.03 5.57
N GLY A 92 11.32 -14.53 4.58
CA GLY A 92 10.10 -15.20 4.10
C GLY A 92 9.11 -15.42 5.25
N SER A 93 8.00 -16.11 5.01
CA SER A 93 7.11 -16.54 6.09
C SER A 93 7.77 -17.65 6.90
N VAL A 94 8.85 -17.39 7.63
CA VAL A 94 9.28 -18.30 8.69
C VAL A 94 8.08 -18.41 9.63
N PRO A 95 7.51 -19.62 9.84
CA PRO A 95 6.54 -19.78 10.88
C PRO A 95 7.21 -19.26 12.14
N PHE A 96 6.64 -18.21 12.74
CA PHE A 96 7.13 -17.72 14.02
C PHE A 96 7.19 -18.98 14.90
N PRO A 97 8.38 -19.42 15.37
CA PRO A 97 8.49 -20.69 16.08
C PRO A 97 7.44 -20.65 17.17
N ALA A 98 6.64 -21.71 17.31
CA ALA A 98 5.49 -21.72 18.22
C ALA A 98 5.98 -21.41 19.65
N VAL A 99 5.99 -20.11 19.98
CA VAL A 99 6.53 -19.62 21.23
C VAL A 99 5.55 -20.07 22.30
N PRO A 100 5.99 -20.78 23.34
CA PRO A 100 5.13 -21.07 24.47
C PRO A 100 4.48 -19.77 24.94
N ARG A 101 3.15 -19.77 25.12
CA ARG A 101 2.35 -18.57 25.44
C ARG A 101 2.85 -17.81 26.69
N ASN A 102 3.70 -18.42 27.50
CA ASN A 102 4.30 -17.85 28.72
C ASN A 102 5.66 -17.15 28.50
N GLN A 103 6.27 -17.23 27.31
CA GLN A 103 7.61 -16.72 27.08
C GLN A 103 7.53 -15.30 26.51
N GLN A 104 7.76 -14.31 27.38
CA GLN A 104 7.77 -12.91 26.98
C GLN A 104 9.12 -12.58 26.32
N PHE A 105 9.10 -12.41 25.00
CA PHE A 105 10.24 -11.79 24.32
C PHE A 105 10.25 -10.28 24.54
N PRO A 106 11.43 -9.65 24.70
CA PRO A 106 11.54 -8.21 24.69
C PRO A 106 10.90 -7.59 23.44
N LEU A 107 10.24 -6.44 23.57
CA LEU A 107 9.58 -5.73 22.46
C LEU A 107 10.49 -5.56 21.24
N TRP A 108 11.77 -5.26 21.50
CA TRP A 108 12.78 -5.10 20.46
C TRP A 108 12.97 -6.35 19.58
N HIS A 109 12.93 -7.55 20.18
CA HIS A 109 13.05 -8.79 19.41
C HIS A 109 11.85 -9.00 18.50
N ARG A 110 10.63 -8.72 18.99
CA ARG A 110 9.40 -8.83 18.20
C ARG A 110 9.39 -7.82 17.05
N PHE A 111 9.76 -6.57 17.32
CA PHE A 111 9.87 -5.53 16.30
C PHE A 111 10.89 -5.90 15.23
N ARG A 112 12.11 -6.29 15.61
CA ARG A 112 13.16 -6.67 14.66
C ARG A 112 12.73 -7.82 13.74
N ASN A 113 12.06 -8.83 14.30
CA ASN A 113 11.59 -9.97 13.50
C ASN A 113 10.50 -9.56 12.50
N VAL A 114 9.52 -8.74 12.93
CA VAL A 114 8.48 -8.22 12.02
C VAL A 114 9.09 -7.32 10.95
N PHE A 115 10.02 -6.44 11.32
CA PHE A 115 10.71 -5.56 10.39
C PHE A 115 11.51 -6.36 9.35
N ARG A 116 12.20 -7.43 9.75
CA ARG A 116 12.88 -8.32 8.81
C ARG A 116 11.92 -9.07 7.90
N ALA A 117 10.74 -9.43 8.38
CA ALA A 117 9.69 -10.04 7.56
C ALA A 117 9.08 -9.06 6.54
N SER A 118 9.06 -7.75 6.83
CA SER A 118 8.56 -6.71 5.90
C SER A 118 9.65 -5.92 5.17
N ALA A 119 10.94 -6.18 5.41
CA ALA A 119 12.03 -5.28 5.00
C ALA A 119 12.01 -4.85 3.51
N HIS A 120 11.77 -5.78 2.57
CA HIS A 120 11.69 -5.42 1.14
C HIS A 120 10.46 -4.54 0.82
N HIS A 121 9.33 -4.76 1.51
CA HIS A 121 8.16 -3.90 1.41
C HIS A 121 8.43 -2.49 1.97
N GLU A 122 9.15 -2.39 3.10
CA GLU A 122 9.56 -1.09 3.65
C GLU A 122 10.46 -0.32 2.67
N LEU A 123 11.43 -0.99 2.06
CA LEU A 123 12.30 -0.39 1.03
C LEU A 123 11.49 0.06 -0.20
N LEU A 124 10.52 -0.74 -0.62
CA LEU A 124 9.60 -0.39 -1.70
C LEU A 124 8.75 0.84 -1.35
N ALA A 125 8.27 0.94 -0.10
CA ALA A 125 7.52 2.09 0.38
C ALA A 125 8.36 3.37 0.36
N VAL A 126 9.60 3.31 0.81
CA VAL A 126 10.55 4.43 0.73
C VAL A 126 10.83 4.80 -0.72
N LEU A 127 11.04 3.82 -1.61
CA LEU A 127 11.25 4.08 -3.04
C LEU A 127 10.05 4.83 -3.66
N PHE A 128 8.83 4.38 -3.40
CA PHE A 128 7.62 5.04 -3.90
C PHE A 128 7.46 6.45 -3.33
N LEU A 129 7.76 6.64 -2.05
CA LEU A 129 7.76 7.98 -1.44
C LEU A 129 8.74 8.91 -2.16
N VAL A 130 9.97 8.45 -2.43
CA VAL A 130 10.98 9.25 -3.14
C VAL A 130 10.52 9.55 -4.57
N VAL A 131 10.04 8.55 -5.30
CA VAL A 131 9.53 8.73 -6.67
C VAL A 131 8.39 9.75 -6.70
N MET A 132 7.40 9.61 -5.82
CA MET A 132 6.27 10.55 -5.75
C MET A 132 6.71 11.96 -5.36
N ALA A 133 7.65 12.09 -4.42
CA ALA A 133 8.19 13.38 -4.03
C ALA A 133 8.89 14.07 -5.21
N LEU A 134 9.76 13.36 -5.94
CA LEU A 134 10.43 13.90 -7.12
C LEU A 134 9.43 14.33 -8.20
N LEU A 135 8.47 13.47 -8.52
CA LEU A 135 7.41 13.77 -9.49
C LEU A 135 6.52 14.96 -9.08
N SER A 136 6.41 15.23 -7.78
CA SER A 136 5.63 16.35 -7.27
C SER A 136 6.41 17.66 -7.20
N PHE A 137 7.75 17.63 -7.14
CA PHE A 137 8.57 18.84 -7.17
C PHE A 137 8.81 19.35 -8.58
N ASP A 138 8.72 18.47 -9.59
CA ASP A 138 8.88 18.81 -11.01
C ASP A 138 7.58 19.27 -11.70
N ALA A 139 6.44 19.24 -10.99
CA ALA A 139 5.10 19.61 -11.49
C ALA A 139 4.70 21.03 -11.06
#